data_AF-A0A6L8GGL4-F1
#
_entry.id   AF-A0A6L8GGL4-F1
#
_cell.length_a   1.000
_cell.length_b   1.000
_cell.length_c   1.000
_cell.angle_alpha   90.00
_cell.angle_beta   90.00
_cell.angle_gamma   90.00
#
_symmetry.space_group_name_H-M   'P 1'
#
loop_
_entity.id
_entity.type
_entity.pdbx_description
1 polymer ?
#
loop_
_entity_poly.entity_id
_entity_poly.type
_entity_poly.pdbx_seq_one_letter_code
_entity_poly.pdbx_strand_id
1 'polypeptide(L)'
;MLVPRALSAGRLTSLGATRGSCHGPLRVGCGVTGCGYNKRMTEKFRTTGRCTVAGLLVAAVAAASGCAARQSANGPAGPSAGSPAPFDVQLESYVMAQEALAADNFDDARAALESLSVMADPVTQPLVRSAAGADDIVTMRARFKPLSEYLAALDLPQGFARAYCPMYDEGSNWVQRDGPVRNPYYGSEMLTCGVVDAAPGAHMDHSPRNGGIVFMAPDSFHHIEGTYPEPGVFRLYATDNYREPVDVGTWSGRAVLEEDYDEATDEFIEVTAIELVPAPDGAFLEAVVGELDVPAEITAKVVFVEDFPEERFDFIFAEYSAAAADAADTRTSTVMTGAPTSVPLADRIRPPIPELTSDIVSAIAGLDQELQELIGRGAFAEIFIPALQAKELALALNDRTEDLSEQEQNDVNIAVRHLVRAAWLLDWYGDLGNKQQVSGAYDVFGSAAGEIARVYGNNP
;
A
#
# COMPACT_ATOMS: atom_id res chain seq x y z
N MET A 1 -13.40 25.42 32.75
CA MET A 1 -13.59 25.23 34.22
C MET A 1 -14.95 24.58 34.40
N LEU A 2 -15.20 23.47 35.10
CA LEU A 2 -14.39 22.56 35.92
C LEU A 2 -15.28 21.30 36.10
N VAL A 3 -14.86 20.15 35.59
CA VAL A 3 -15.16 18.80 36.12
C VAL A 3 -14.03 18.53 37.14
N PRO A 4 -14.21 17.88 38.33
CA PRO A 4 -14.56 16.45 38.43
C PRO A 4 -15.18 15.91 39.74
N ARG A 5 -15.71 14.66 39.69
CA ARG A 5 -15.24 13.53 40.53
C ARG A 5 -15.95 12.20 40.25
N ALA A 6 -15.16 11.14 40.23
CA ALA A 6 -15.54 9.74 40.14
C ALA A 6 -15.37 9.00 41.49
N LEU A 7 -15.88 7.75 41.50
CA LEU A 7 -15.59 6.57 42.36
C LEU A 7 -16.61 6.21 43.46
N SER A 8 -17.23 5.03 43.33
CA SER A 8 -16.95 3.88 44.23
C SER A 8 -17.54 2.57 43.70
N ALA A 9 -16.75 1.50 43.83
CA ALA A 9 -17.06 0.10 43.54
C ALA A 9 -17.97 -0.57 44.61
N GLY A 10 -18.64 -1.66 44.22
CA GLY A 10 -19.42 -2.53 45.11
C GLY A 10 -19.37 -3.99 44.65
N ARG A 11 -19.02 -4.89 45.59
CA ARG A 11 -18.59 -6.29 45.46
C ARG A 11 -19.62 -7.31 44.97
N LEU A 12 -19.07 -8.39 44.41
CA LEU A 12 -19.61 -9.75 44.26
C LEU A 12 -20.16 -10.39 45.55
N THR A 13 -21.24 -11.15 45.41
CA THR A 13 -21.56 -12.34 46.22
C THR A 13 -22.24 -13.42 45.36
N SER A 14 -21.66 -14.61 45.33
CA SER A 14 -22.27 -15.85 44.82
C SER A 14 -22.96 -16.61 45.94
N LEU A 15 -24.06 -17.33 45.67
CA LEU A 15 -24.40 -18.64 46.27
C LEU A 15 -25.73 -19.18 45.74
N GLY A 16 -25.77 -20.49 45.42
CA GLY A 16 -26.99 -21.30 45.55
C GLY A 16 -27.35 -22.20 44.36
N ALA A 17 -26.73 -23.38 44.30
CA ALA A 17 -27.13 -24.48 43.42
C ALA A 17 -28.30 -25.30 44.02
N THR A 18 -29.16 -25.88 43.16
CA THR A 18 -30.00 -27.04 43.49
C THR A 18 -29.90 -28.13 42.42
N ARG A 19 -29.91 -29.37 42.91
CA ARG A 19 -29.58 -30.63 42.24
C ARG A 19 -30.76 -31.22 41.46
N GLY A 20 -30.43 -31.99 40.42
CA GLY A 20 -31.21 -33.10 39.89
C GLY A 20 -30.29 -34.11 39.20
N SER A 21 -30.21 -35.33 39.72
CA SER A 21 -29.36 -36.44 39.25
C SER A 21 -30.24 -37.68 39.04
N CYS A 22 -29.91 -38.54 38.06
CA CYS A 22 -29.86 -40.01 38.18
C CYS A 22 -29.41 -40.66 36.84
N HIS A 23 -28.21 -41.28 36.83
CA HIS A 23 -27.91 -42.73 36.61
C HIS A 23 -27.95 -43.20 35.13
N GLY A 24 -26.95 -43.81 34.47
CA GLY A 24 -25.64 -44.49 34.72
C GLY A 24 -25.42 -45.49 33.54
N PRO A 25 -24.42 -46.41 33.47
CA PRO A 25 -23.01 -46.38 33.91
C PRO A 25 -21.97 -47.03 32.93
N LEU A 26 -20.65 -46.90 33.25
CA LEU A 26 -19.47 -47.80 32.95
C LEU A 26 -18.95 -47.89 31.47
N ARG A 27 -17.66 -47.91 31.10
CA ARG A 27 -16.34 -48.20 31.73
C ARG A 27 -15.17 -47.64 30.87
N VAL A 28 -14.22 -47.00 31.56
CA VAL A 28 -12.73 -47.08 31.52
C VAL A 28 -12.04 -47.93 30.42
N GLY A 29 -11.09 -47.30 29.72
CA GLY A 29 -10.00 -47.95 28.97
C GLY A 29 -8.84 -47.00 28.70
N CYS A 30 -7.67 -47.31 29.28
CA CYS A 30 -6.41 -46.58 29.23
C CYS A 30 -5.62 -46.91 27.95
N GLY A 31 -4.89 -45.97 27.37
CA GLY A 31 -4.03 -46.20 26.22
C GLY A 31 -3.09 -45.02 25.95
N VAL A 32 -1.82 -45.20 26.32
CA VAL A 32 -0.70 -44.28 26.22
C VAL A 32 0.11 -44.59 24.95
N THR A 33 0.52 -43.56 24.21
CA THR A 33 1.74 -43.41 23.35
C THR A 33 1.61 -42.02 22.69
N GLY A 34 2.43 -40.98 22.91
CA GLY A 34 3.90 -40.86 22.99
C GLY A 34 4.47 -40.98 21.56
N CYS A 35 5.30 -40.12 20.96
CA CYS A 35 6.16 -38.97 21.27
C CYS A 35 6.61 -38.45 19.86
N GLY A 36 7.20 -37.31 19.56
CA GLY A 36 7.87 -36.27 20.33
C GLY A 36 8.66 -35.41 19.32
N TYR A 37 8.55 -34.09 19.45
CA TYR A 37 9.42 -33.12 18.77
C TYR A 37 10.79 -33.16 19.47
N ASN A 38 11.87 -33.44 18.73
CA ASN A 38 13.20 -33.56 19.32
C ASN A 38 14.13 -32.43 18.83
N LYS A 39 14.55 -31.59 19.77
CA LYS A 39 15.61 -30.58 19.64
C LYS A 39 16.86 -31.10 20.36
N ARG A 40 18.02 -30.96 19.69
CA ARG A 40 19.43 -31.05 20.15
C ARG A 40 20.08 -32.45 20.25
N MET A 41 21.15 -32.63 19.49
CA MET A 41 22.44 -33.04 20.07
C MET A 41 23.63 -32.58 19.23
N THR A 42 24.66 -32.17 19.97
CA THR A 42 25.98 -31.70 19.59
C THR A 42 26.97 -32.83 19.27
N GLU A 43 27.94 -32.49 18.41
CA GLU A 43 29.35 -32.90 18.44
C GLU A 43 29.86 -34.25 17.88
N LYS A 44 31.02 -34.11 17.22
CA LYS A 44 32.08 -35.09 16.86
C LYS A 44 31.92 -35.90 15.57
N PHE A 45 32.56 -35.39 14.51
CA PHE A 45 33.54 -36.18 13.75
C PHE A 45 34.76 -35.32 13.40
N ARG A 46 35.88 -35.64 14.07
CA ARG A 46 37.25 -35.35 13.59
C ARG A 46 37.65 -36.53 12.73
N THR A 47 38.10 -36.29 11.49
CA THR A 47 39.14 -37.08 10.84
C THR A 47 39.71 -36.34 9.64
N THR A 48 40.90 -35.78 9.86
CA THR A 48 42.08 -35.80 8.97
C THR A 48 41.88 -35.77 7.46
N GLY A 49 42.16 -34.59 6.87
CA GLY A 49 42.57 -34.44 5.47
C GLY A 49 43.53 -33.25 5.36
N ARG A 50 44.83 -33.50 5.52
CA ARG A 50 45.91 -32.52 5.29
C ARG A 50 46.03 -32.25 3.78
N CYS A 51 45.83 -31.00 3.36
CA CYS A 51 46.41 -30.48 2.12
C CYS A 51 47.24 -29.24 2.47
N THR A 52 48.56 -29.45 2.41
CA THR A 52 49.63 -28.48 2.47
C THR A 52 49.49 -27.44 1.35
N VAL A 53 49.36 -26.16 1.69
CA VAL A 53 49.74 -25.05 0.80
C VAL A 53 51.02 -24.45 1.38
N ALA A 54 52.09 -24.57 0.59
CA ALA A 54 53.41 -24.07 0.91
C ALA A 54 53.40 -22.54 0.98
N GLY A 55 54.02 -22.00 2.03
CA GLY A 55 54.29 -20.58 2.15
C GLY A 55 55.38 -20.12 1.18
N LEU A 56 55.21 -18.91 0.66
CA LEU A 56 56.33 -18.08 0.25
C LEU A 56 56.29 -16.80 1.07
N LEU A 57 57.20 -16.76 2.05
CA LEU A 57 57.67 -15.55 2.72
C LEU A 57 58.56 -14.78 1.75
N VAL A 58 58.21 -13.54 1.42
CA VAL A 58 59.17 -12.56 0.90
C VAL A 58 59.34 -11.49 1.97
N ALA A 59 60.55 -11.46 2.53
CA ALA A 59 60.99 -10.50 3.52
C ALA A 59 61.39 -9.16 2.88
N ALA A 60 61.30 -8.13 3.71
CA ALA A 60 61.44 -6.70 3.43
C ALA A 60 62.80 -6.25 2.88
N VAL A 61 62.77 -5.13 2.13
CA VAL A 61 63.88 -4.18 2.06
C VAL A 61 63.35 -2.80 2.44
N ALA A 62 63.78 -2.34 3.62
CA ALA A 62 63.63 -0.96 4.05
C ALA A 62 64.77 -0.13 3.44
N ALA A 63 64.43 0.96 2.75
CA ALA A 63 65.36 2.02 2.42
C ALA A 63 64.84 3.33 3.03
N ALA A 64 65.49 3.77 4.10
CA ALA A 64 65.33 5.10 4.66
C ALA A 64 66.16 6.10 3.84
N SER A 65 65.55 7.20 3.43
CA SER A 65 66.24 8.44 3.06
C SER A 65 65.27 9.59 3.32
N GLY A 66 65.66 10.44 4.28
CA GLY A 66 64.86 11.57 4.73
C GLY A 66 65.10 12.87 3.97
N CYS A 67 64.17 13.79 4.23
CA CYS A 67 64.23 15.25 4.11
C CYS A 67 64.20 15.88 2.71
N ALA A 68 63.02 16.37 2.31
CA ALA A 68 62.68 17.81 2.34
C ALA A 68 61.43 18.09 1.48
N ALA A 69 60.26 18.19 2.10
CA ALA A 69 59.05 18.67 1.43
C ALA A 69 59.09 20.21 1.37
N ARG A 70 59.12 20.77 0.15
CA ARG A 70 58.68 22.15 -0.10
C ARG A 70 57.15 22.15 -0.15
N GLN A 71 56.52 22.78 0.84
CA GLN A 71 55.10 23.11 0.79
C GLN A 71 54.87 24.18 -0.27
N SER A 72 54.09 23.84 -1.30
CA SER A 72 53.45 24.81 -2.18
C SER A 72 52.04 25.02 -1.65
N ALA A 73 51.80 26.17 -1.02
CA ALA A 73 50.47 26.59 -0.62
C ALA A 73 49.74 27.12 -1.86
N ASN A 74 48.71 26.39 -2.31
CA ASN A 74 47.46 26.89 -2.93
C ASN A 74 46.72 25.71 -3.59
N GLY A 75 45.86 25.07 -2.79
CA GLY A 75 44.76 24.22 -3.25
C GLY A 75 43.47 24.68 -2.57
N PRO A 76 42.27 24.44 -3.14
CA PRO A 76 41.02 24.91 -2.56
C PRO A 76 40.84 24.29 -1.17
N ALA A 77 40.38 25.10 -0.23
CA ALA A 77 40.17 24.69 1.16
C ALA A 77 39.21 23.49 1.22
N GLY A 78 39.67 22.37 1.80
CA GLY A 78 38.78 21.30 2.24
C GLY A 78 37.89 21.79 3.40
N PRO A 79 36.74 21.14 3.63
CA PRO A 79 35.80 21.57 4.65
C PRO A 79 36.45 21.54 6.03
N SER A 80 36.32 22.63 6.79
CA SER A 80 36.81 22.69 8.17
C SER A 80 36.00 21.76 9.05
N ALA A 81 36.66 20.97 9.90
CA ALA A 81 36.02 20.29 11.01
C ALA A 81 35.31 21.34 11.90
N GLY A 82 33.97 21.36 11.89
CA GLY A 82 33.16 22.24 12.72
C GLY A 82 31.95 22.91 12.05
N SER A 83 31.70 22.71 10.76
CA SER A 83 30.43 23.13 10.13
C SER A 83 29.58 21.90 9.78
N PRO A 84 28.24 21.97 9.97
CA PRO A 84 27.35 20.87 9.59
C PRO A 84 27.43 20.61 8.09
N ALA A 85 27.18 19.36 7.70
CA ALA A 85 27.12 18.99 6.29
C ALA A 85 25.91 19.66 5.60
N PRO A 86 25.93 19.82 4.27
CA PRO A 86 24.75 20.16 3.49
C PRO A 86 23.54 19.25 3.83
N PHE A 87 22.33 19.79 3.72
CA PHE A 87 21.11 19.12 4.16
C PHE A 87 20.85 17.78 3.46
N ASP A 88 21.08 17.73 2.14
CA ASP A 88 21.04 16.52 1.32
C ASP A 88 21.97 15.42 1.87
N VAL A 89 23.19 15.78 2.23
CA VAL A 89 24.17 14.84 2.80
C VAL A 89 23.73 14.35 4.18
N GLN A 90 23.15 15.23 5.01
CA GLN A 90 22.54 14.82 6.29
C GLN A 90 21.36 13.87 6.07
N LEU A 91 20.51 14.16 5.08
CA LEU A 91 19.32 13.38 4.78
C LEU A 91 19.66 11.96 4.32
N GLU A 92 20.73 11.78 3.54
CA GLU A 92 21.22 10.46 3.15
C GLU A 92 21.57 9.57 4.36
N SER A 93 22.34 10.09 5.33
CA SER A 93 22.67 9.35 6.55
C SER A 93 21.43 9.08 7.42
N TYR A 94 20.48 10.01 7.43
CA TYR A 94 19.19 9.81 8.10
C TYR A 94 18.39 8.68 7.43
N VAL A 95 18.29 8.65 6.10
CA VAL A 95 17.53 7.62 5.38
C VAL A 95 18.18 6.25 5.53
N MET A 96 19.51 6.16 5.58
CA MET A 96 20.18 4.90 5.94
C MET A 96 19.73 4.36 7.31
N ALA A 97 19.58 5.24 8.30
CA ALA A 97 19.05 4.84 9.61
C ALA A 97 17.58 4.42 9.53
N GLN A 98 16.76 5.17 8.78
CA GLN A 98 15.35 4.86 8.55
C GLN A 98 15.17 3.50 7.88
N GLU A 99 15.92 3.19 6.83
CA GLU A 99 15.85 1.91 6.12
C GLU A 99 16.32 0.74 6.98
N ALA A 100 17.38 0.95 7.78
CA ALA A 100 17.84 -0.06 8.73
C ALA A 100 16.79 -0.33 9.81
N LEU A 101 16.13 0.70 10.34
CA LEU A 101 14.98 0.55 11.25
C LEU A 101 13.82 -0.18 10.57
N ALA A 102 13.53 0.11 9.30
CA ALA A 102 12.51 -0.56 8.52
C ALA A 102 12.84 -2.04 8.25
N ALA A 103 14.14 -2.39 8.20
CA ALA A 103 14.64 -3.75 8.06
C ALA A 103 14.91 -4.48 9.40
N ASP A 104 14.42 -3.93 10.53
CA ASP A 104 14.67 -4.45 11.89
C ASP A 104 16.17 -4.56 12.28
N ASN A 105 17.04 -3.81 11.61
CA ASN A 105 18.48 -3.87 11.80
C ASN A 105 18.96 -2.75 12.74
N PHE A 106 19.00 -3.09 14.03
CA PHE A 106 19.37 -2.16 15.10
C PHE A 106 20.81 -1.64 15.02
N ASP A 107 21.76 -2.51 14.69
CA ASP A 107 23.18 -2.16 14.69
C ASP A 107 23.51 -1.21 13.53
N ASP A 108 22.97 -1.47 12.34
CA ASP A 108 23.15 -0.57 11.19
C ASP A 108 22.40 0.75 11.40
N ALA A 109 21.21 0.72 12.00
CA ALA A 109 20.48 1.95 12.35
C ALA A 109 21.29 2.81 13.33
N ARG A 110 21.90 2.20 14.36
CA ARG A 110 22.77 2.92 15.29
C ARG A 110 23.98 3.51 14.56
N ALA A 111 24.66 2.73 13.72
CA ALA A 111 25.85 3.19 13.00
C ALA A 111 25.55 4.38 12.07
N ALA A 112 24.40 4.34 11.39
CA ALA A 112 23.92 5.43 10.54
C ALA A 112 23.60 6.69 11.37
N LEU A 113 22.92 6.54 12.52
CA LEU A 113 22.63 7.67 13.43
C LEU A 113 23.90 8.25 14.07
N GLU A 114 24.88 7.44 14.43
CA GLU A 114 26.17 7.90 14.93
C GLU A 114 26.93 8.71 13.87
N SER A 115 26.90 8.24 12.62
CA SER A 115 27.48 8.95 11.48
C SER A 115 26.78 10.30 11.27
N LEU A 116 25.44 10.31 11.29
CA LEU A 116 24.65 11.53 11.20
C LEU A 116 24.95 12.50 12.36
N SER A 117 25.12 12.01 13.58
CA SER A 117 25.39 12.84 14.78
C SER A 117 26.64 13.71 14.64
N VAL A 118 27.66 13.24 13.91
CA VAL A 118 28.92 13.96 13.67
C VAL A 118 28.75 15.11 12.69
N MET A 119 27.80 15.00 11.75
CA MET A 119 27.60 15.94 10.64
C MET A 119 26.30 16.74 10.73
N ALA A 120 25.44 16.43 11.69
CA ALA A 120 24.17 17.08 11.92
C ALA A 120 24.33 18.53 12.38
N ASP A 121 23.40 19.39 11.95
CA ASP A 121 23.31 20.77 12.46
C ASP A 121 22.92 20.81 13.95
N PRO A 122 23.13 21.95 14.65
CA PRO A 122 22.87 22.04 16.09
C PRO A 122 21.42 21.78 16.53
N VAL A 123 20.43 21.92 15.65
CA VAL A 123 19.02 21.62 15.92
C VAL A 123 18.76 20.13 15.78
N THR A 124 19.29 19.50 14.73
CA THR A 124 19.09 18.08 14.44
C THR A 124 19.92 17.18 15.37
N GLN A 125 21.15 17.57 15.71
CA GLN A 125 22.11 16.75 16.45
C GLN A 125 21.60 16.20 17.80
N PRO A 126 20.89 16.96 18.66
CA PRO A 126 20.33 16.43 19.90
C PRO A 126 19.29 15.32 19.67
N LEU A 127 18.48 15.42 18.62
CA LEU A 127 17.45 14.42 18.26
C LEU A 127 18.14 13.12 17.80
N VAL A 128 19.16 13.24 16.95
CA VAL A 128 19.97 12.11 16.48
C VAL A 128 20.65 11.39 17.64
N ARG A 129 21.28 12.14 18.56
CA ARG A 129 21.93 11.55 19.76
C ARG A 129 20.94 10.83 20.66
N SER A 130 19.72 11.35 20.79
CA SER A 130 18.66 10.68 21.56
C SER A 130 18.37 9.29 20.98
N ALA A 131 18.16 9.20 19.67
CA ALA A 131 17.88 7.95 18.97
C ALA A 131 19.09 6.99 18.99
N ALA A 132 20.30 7.47 18.67
CA ALA A 132 21.52 6.66 18.65
C ALA A 132 21.84 6.04 20.04
N GLY A 133 21.55 6.77 21.11
CA GLY A 133 21.76 6.34 22.50
C GLY A 133 20.66 5.44 23.08
N ALA A 134 19.77 4.88 22.25
CA ALA A 134 18.82 3.86 22.68
C ALA A 134 19.53 2.52 22.90
N ASP A 135 19.08 1.73 23.88
CA ASP A 135 19.67 0.42 24.21
C ASP A 135 19.12 -0.73 23.36
N ASP A 136 17.93 -0.54 22.79
CA ASP A 136 17.21 -1.51 21.98
C ASP A 136 16.42 -0.84 20.83
N ILE A 137 15.97 -1.63 19.86
CA ILE A 137 15.29 -1.12 18.65
C ILE A 137 13.94 -0.46 18.94
N VAL A 138 13.20 -0.95 19.94
CA VAL A 138 11.89 -0.38 20.32
C VAL A 138 12.09 1.01 20.89
N THR A 139 13.07 1.15 21.79
CA THR A 139 13.47 2.44 22.35
C THR A 139 14.04 3.37 21.26
N MET A 140 14.79 2.84 20.29
CA MET A 140 15.33 3.62 19.17
C MET A 140 14.23 4.18 18.30
N ARG A 141 13.24 3.38 17.91
CA ARG A 141 12.06 3.81 17.12
C ARG A 141 11.29 4.92 17.82
N ALA A 142 11.03 4.77 19.11
CA ALA A 142 10.36 5.81 19.89
C ALA A 142 11.16 7.12 19.95
N ARG A 143 12.50 7.03 20.09
CA ARG A 143 13.39 8.21 20.10
C ARG A 143 13.71 8.76 18.71
N PHE A 144 13.47 7.99 17.66
CA PHE A 144 13.62 8.38 16.26
C PHE A 144 12.46 9.27 15.80
N LYS A 145 11.24 9.09 16.35
CA LYS A 145 10.05 9.88 15.98
C LYS A 145 10.29 11.41 15.99
N PRO A 146 10.84 12.03 17.05
CA PRO A 146 11.10 13.48 17.03
C PRO A 146 12.06 13.92 15.92
N LEU A 147 13.04 13.09 15.56
CA LEU A 147 13.97 13.37 14.46
C LEU A 147 13.25 13.27 13.11
N SER A 148 12.49 12.21 12.90
CA SER A 148 11.80 11.96 11.63
C SER A 148 10.72 13.00 11.34
N GLU A 149 9.94 13.40 12.35
CA GLU A 149 8.91 14.44 12.22
C GLU A 149 9.52 15.82 11.94
N TYR A 150 10.64 16.14 12.59
CA TYR A 150 11.35 17.38 12.34
C TYR A 150 11.82 17.48 10.88
N LEU A 151 12.44 16.41 10.36
CA LEU A 151 12.93 16.38 8.98
C LEU A 151 11.80 16.34 7.96
N ALA A 152 10.70 15.62 8.25
CA ALA A 152 9.53 15.58 7.38
C ALA A 152 8.84 16.94 7.22
N ALA A 153 8.99 17.85 8.20
CA ALA A 153 8.43 19.20 8.11
C ALA A 153 9.25 20.18 7.25
N LEU A 154 10.44 19.79 6.79
CA LEU A 154 11.32 20.63 5.96
C LEU A 154 11.04 20.45 4.46
N ASP A 155 11.49 21.39 3.63
CA ASP A 155 11.49 21.23 2.17
C ASP A 155 12.47 20.12 1.78
N LEU A 156 11.95 19.08 1.12
CA LEU A 156 12.74 17.92 0.71
C LEU A 156 13.34 18.12 -0.68
N PRO A 157 14.59 17.69 -0.90
CA PRO A 157 15.15 17.60 -2.25
C PRO A 157 14.45 16.50 -3.06
N GLN A 158 14.61 16.55 -4.39
CA GLN A 158 14.13 15.48 -5.28
C GLN A 158 14.78 14.13 -4.92
N GLY A 159 14.05 13.03 -5.10
CA GLY A 159 14.50 11.69 -4.71
C GLY A 159 14.08 11.28 -3.30
N PHE A 160 13.38 12.15 -2.56
CA PHE A 160 12.90 11.90 -1.20
C PHE A 160 11.43 12.24 -1.06
N ALA A 161 10.71 11.36 -0.35
CA ALA A 161 9.30 11.51 -0.07
C ALA A 161 9.03 11.63 1.42
N ARG A 162 7.90 12.29 1.72
CA ARG A 162 7.30 12.25 3.06
C ARG A 162 6.38 11.06 3.13
N ALA A 163 6.45 10.32 4.23
CA ALA A 163 5.54 9.23 4.48
C ALA A 163 4.92 9.38 5.87
N TYR A 164 3.70 8.85 6.01
CA TYR A 164 2.88 8.99 7.21
C TYR A 164 2.24 7.66 7.59
N CYS A 165 2.32 7.31 8.88
CA CYS A 165 1.67 6.12 9.43
C CYS A 165 0.68 6.59 10.50
N PRO A 166 -0.64 6.37 10.33
CA PRO A 166 -1.65 6.80 11.29
C PRO A 166 -1.66 5.95 12.59
N MET A 167 -1.04 4.76 12.56
CA MET A 167 -1.12 3.80 13.67
C MET A 167 -0.05 4.00 14.75
N TYR A 168 1.11 4.52 14.39
CA TYR A 168 2.20 4.67 15.35
C TYR A 168 2.04 5.94 16.17
N ASP A 169 1.82 5.79 17.49
CA ASP A 169 1.81 6.90 18.45
C ASP A 169 0.93 8.09 18.03
N GLU A 170 -0.34 7.82 17.72
CA GLU A 170 -1.34 8.80 17.24
C GLU A 170 -1.02 9.45 15.88
N GLY A 171 -0.12 8.85 15.11
CA GLY A 171 0.32 9.33 13.81
C GLY A 171 1.77 9.80 13.86
N SER A 172 2.56 9.35 12.88
CA SER A 172 3.97 9.73 12.75
C SER A 172 4.39 9.93 11.32
N ASN A 173 5.20 10.96 11.10
CA ASN A 173 5.80 11.28 9.81
C ASN A 173 7.28 10.88 9.78
N TRP A 174 7.72 10.41 8.61
CA TRP A 174 9.14 10.22 8.31
C TRP A 174 9.48 10.65 6.89
N VAL A 175 10.77 10.80 6.63
CA VAL A 175 11.32 10.93 5.27
C VAL A 175 11.93 9.61 4.85
N GLN A 176 11.76 9.24 3.59
CA GLN A 176 12.42 8.10 2.95
C GLN A 176 12.85 8.48 1.54
N ARG A 177 13.58 7.60 0.85
CA ARG A 177 13.75 7.73 -0.61
C ARG A 177 12.40 7.60 -1.30
N ASP A 178 12.26 8.27 -2.44
CA ASP A 178 11.12 8.05 -3.35
C ASP A 178 11.01 6.56 -3.67
N GLY A 179 9.82 6.00 -3.54
CA GLY A 179 9.63 4.55 -3.57
C GLY A 179 8.42 4.08 -2.77
N PRO A 180 8.20 2.76 -2.72
CA PRO A 180 7.23 2.11 -1.83
C PRO A 180 7.40 2.54 -0.37
N VAL A 181 6.32 2.55 0.41
CA VAL A 181 6.37 2.79 1.86
C VAL A 181 7.37 1.83 2.53
N ARG A 182 8.27 2.35 3.36
CA ARG A 182 9.19 1.58 4.21
C ARG A 182 9.09 2.06 5.66
N ASN A 183 8.14 1.53 6.41
CA ASN A 183 7.81 1.96 7.77
C ASN A 183 8.94 1.67 8.77
N PRO A 184 9.65 2.69 9.30
CA PRO A 184 10.73 2.48 10.26
C PRO A 184 10.25 2.09 11.67
N TYR A 185 8.98 2.30 11.98
CA TYR A 185 8.44 2.13 13.32
C TYR A 185 7.96 0.71 13.62
N TYR A 186 7.47 0.01 12.61
CA TYR A 186 7.02 -1.37 12.73
C TYR A 186 7.97 -2.37 12.06
N GLY A 187 8.91 -1.90 11.23
CA GLY A 187 9.89 -2.78 10.60
C GLY A 187 9.25 -3.75 9.62
N SER A 188 9.78 -4.97 9.55
CA SER A 188 9.28 -6.03 8.66
C SER A 188 7.83 -6.44 8.97
N GLU A 189 7.34 -6.25 10.20
CA GLU A 189 5.97 -6.64 10.59
C GLU A 189 4.90 -5.82 9.85
N MET A 190 5.18 -4.55 9.55
CA MET A 190 4.26 -3.67 8.81
C MET A 190 5.03 -2.73 7.87
N LEU A 191 5.97 -3.28 7.08
CA LEU A 191 6.89 -2.47 6.28
C LEU A 191 6.17 -1.52 5.32
N THR A 192 5.10 -1.98 4.70
CA THR A 192 4.31 -1.21 3.73
C THR A 192 3.19 -0.39 4.37
N CYS A 193 3.06 -0.42 5.70
CA CYS A 193 2.01 0.33 6.40
C CYS A 193 2.33 1.82 6.44
N GLY A 194 1.50 2.61 5.78
CA GLY A 194 1.60 4.06 5.73
C GLY A 194 1.15 4.57 4.37
N VAL A 195 1.24 5.88 4.17
CA VAL A 195 1.04 6.53 2.88
C VAL A 195 2.28 7.34 2.56
N VAL A 196 2.66 7.39 1.28
CA VAL A 196 3.76 8.26 0.82
C VAL A 196 3.14 9.42 0.05
N ASP A 197 3.35 10.64 0.54
CA ASP A 197 3.19 11.84 -0.28
C ASP A 197 4.42 11.95 -1.18
N ALA A 198 4.41 11.19 -2.29
CA ALA A 198 5.34 11.41 -3.38
C ALA A 198 5.16 12.84 -3.92
N ALA A 199 6.14 13.36 -4.67
CA ALA A 199 6.08 14.73 -5.19
C ALA A 199 4.69 15.04 -5.81
N PRO A 200 4.07 16.20 -5.52
CA PRO A 200 2.72 16.51 -5.98
C PRO A 200 2.55 16.25 -7.48
N GLY A 201 1.61 15.36 -7.83
CA GLY A 201 1.32 14.98 -9.21
C GLY A 201 2.01 13.72 -9.72
N ALA A 202 2.98 13.14 -9.00
CA ALA A 202 3.62 11.88 -9.40
C ALA A 202 2.56 10.76 -9.49
N HIS A 203 1.74 10.60 -8.45
CA HIS A 203 0.68 9.59 -8.39
C HIS A 203 -0.56 9.88 -9.27
N MET A 204 -0.61 10.94 -10.08
CA MET A 204 -1.89 11.38 -10.69
C MET A 204 -2.10 10.94 -12.14
N ASP A 205 -1.10 10.34 -12.79
CA ASP A 205 -1.20 9.89 -14.18
C ASP A 205 -1.54 8.41 -14.30
N HIS A 206 -2.84 8.10 -14.29
CA HIS A 206 -3.34 6.74 -14.51
C HIS A 206 -3.56 6.42 -16.01
N SER A 207 -2.94 7.17 -16.93
CA SER A 207 -3.10 6.94 -18.37
C SER A 207 -2.29 5.73 -18.84
N PRO A 208 -2.84 4.79 -19.63
CA PRO A 208 -2.10 3.65 -20.15
C PRO A 208 -0.94 4.07 -21.07
N ARG A 209 0.17 3.33 -21.02
CA ARG A 209 1.35 3.55 -21.86
C ARG A 209 1.49 2.52 -22.97
N ASN A 210 0.90 1.36 -22.76
CA ASN A 210 0.94 0.20 -23.64
C ASN A 210 -0.44 -0.13 -24.21
N GLY A 211 -1.43 0.76 -24.03
CA GLY A 211 -2.80 0.57 -24.51
C GLY A 211 -3.64 -0.38 -23.66
N GLY A 212 -3.19 -0.66 -22.43
CA GLY A 212 -3.83 -1.56 -21.49
C GLY A 212 -4.76 -0.87 -20.49
N ILE A 213 -5.03 -1.60 -19.41
CA ILE A 213 -5.76 -1.11 -18.23
C ILE A 213 -4.73 -0.88 -17.13
N VAL A 214 -4.79 0.26 -16.45
CA VAL A 214 -3.82 0.66 -15.41
C VAL A 214 -4.49 0.63 -14.04
N PHE A 215 -3.79 0.06 -13.06
CA PHE A 215 -4.13 0.11 -11.64
C PHE A 215 -2.92 0.57 -10.82
N MET A 216 -3.17 1.05 -9.61
CA MET A 216 -2.16 1.30 -8.60
C MET A 216 -1.94 0.07 -7.74
N ALA A 217 -0.68 -0.23 -7.44
CA ALA A 217 -0.34 -1.18 -6.39
C ALA A 217 -0.63 -0.59 -5.00
N PRO A 218 -0.96 -1.43 -3.99
CA PRO A 218 -1.20 -0.97 -2.63
C PRO A 218 0.00 -0.27 -1.96
N ASP A 219 1.20 -0.45 -2.50
CA ASP A 219 2.40 0.27 -2.04
C ASP A 219 2.44 1.76 -2.44
N SER A 220 1.41 2.22 -3.17
CA SER A 220 1.24 3.60 -3.64
C SER A 220 2.39 4.09 -4.51
N PHE A 221 3.12 3.18 -5.16
CA PHE A 221 4.29 3.49 -5.97
C PHE A 221 4.23 2.87 -7.36
N HIS A 222 3.92 1.58 -7.45
CA HIS A 222 3.86 0.91 -8.74
C HIS A 222 2.51 1.15 -9.40
N HIS A 223 2.53 1.64 -10.63
CA HIS A 223 1.40 1.53 -11.53
C HIS A 223 1.55 0.25 -12.33
N ILE A 224 0.54 -0.61 -12.29
CA ILE A 224 0.48 -1.90 -12.97
C ILE A 224 -0.40 -1.75 -14.20
N GLU A 225 0.14 -2.04 -15.38
CA GLU A 225 -0.61 -2.01 -16.64
C GLU A 225 -0.72 -3.42 -17.23
N GLY A 226 -1.93 -3.96 -17.25
CA GLY A 226 -2.25 -5.21 -17.92
C GLY A 226 -2.65 -4.95 -19.37
N THR A 227 -2.12 -5.75 -20.30
CA THR A 227 -2.48 -5.71 -21.72
C THR A 227 -2.83 -7.11 -22.23
N TYR A 228 -3.80 -7.16 -23.14
CA TYR A 228 -4.12 -8.33 -23.94
C TYR A 228 -3.96 -7.97 -25.43
N PRO A 229 -2.72 -7.82 -25.93
CA PRO A 229 -2.45 -7.22 -27.25
C PRO A 229 -2.84 -8.10 -28.44
N GLU A 230 -2.80 -9.41 -28.28
CA GLU A 230 -3.10 -10.37 -29.33
C GLU A 230 -3.65 -11.69 -28.73
N PRO A 231 -4.34 -12.53 -29.53
CA PRO A 231 -4.90 -13.78 -29.05
C PRO A 231 -3.84 -14.63 -28.36
N GLY A 232 -4.10 -15.04 -27.12
CA GLY A 232 -3.20 -15.92 -26.37
C GLY A 232 -2.10 -15.25 -25.56
N VAL A 233 -1.92 -13.93 -25.66
CA VAL A 233 -0.80 -13.25 -25.01
C VAL A 233 -1.33 -12.21 -24.02
N PHE A 234 -1.01 -12.41 -22.74
CA PHE A 234 -1.21 -11.40 -21.70
C PHE A 234 0.15 -10.86 -21.26
N ARG A 235 0.28 -9.54 -21.13
CA ARG A 235 1.47 -8.89 -20.58
C ARG A 235 1.13 -7.94 -19.46
N LEU A 236 2.00 -7.91 -18.45
CA LEU A 236 1.92 -7.01 -17.31
C LEU A 236 3.18 -6.14 -17.24
N TYR A 237 2.96 -4.84 -17.30
CA TYR A 237 4.01 -3.82 -17.21
C TYR A 237 3.92 -3.13 -15.86
N ALA A 238 5.05 -2.60 -15.38
CA ALA A 238 5.09 -1.76 -14.19
C ALA A 238 5.82 -0.44 -14.49
N THR A 239 5.29 0.65 -13.95
CA THR A 239 6.00 1.94 -13.90
C THR A 239 5.94 2.51 -12.49
N ASP A 240 6.88 3.37 -12.12
CA ASP A 240 6.84 4.08 -10.85
C ASP A 240 5.85 5.26 -10.86
N ASN A 241 5.81 6.00 -9.76
CA ASN A 241 5.02 7.24 -9.64
C ASN A 241 5.48 8.37 -10.58
N TYR A 242 6.67 8.32 -11.17
CA TYR A 242 7.06 9.27 -12.22
C TYR A 242 6.76 8.71 -13.61
N ARG A 243 6.07 7.56 -13.64
CA ARG A 243 5.75 6.78 -14.81
C ARG A 243 7.03 6.31 -15.50
N GLU A 244 8.18 6.22 -14.84
CA GLU A 244 9.37 5.60 -15.39
C GLU A 244 9.23 4.06 -15.35
N PRO A 245 9.73 3.31 -16.36
CA PRO A 245 9.64 1.84 -16.35
C PRO A 245 10.33 1.23 -15.13
N VAL A 246 9.69 0.23 -14.52
CA VAL A 246 10.25 -0.57 -13.43
C VAL A 246 10.73 -1.91 -13.99
N ASP A 247 11.94 -2.33 -13.59
CA ASP A 247 12.47 -3.66 -13.91
C ASP A 247 11.71 -4.71 -13.09
N VAL A 248 10.93 -5.55 -13.78
CA VAL A 248 10.14 -6.64 -13.18
C VAL A 248 10.86 -7.99 -13.25
N GLY A 249 12.14 -8.02 -13.61
CA GLY A 249 12.90 -9.25 -13.81
C GLY A 249 13.06 -10.14 -12.57
N THR A 250 12.87 -9.57 -11.37
CA THR A 250 12.88 -10.29 -10.09
C THR A 250 11.49 -10.58 -9.55
N TRP A 251 10.43 -10.13 -10.22
CA TRP A 251 9.06 -10.36 -9.79
C TRP A 251 8.64 -11.79 -10.12
N SER A 252 7.69 -12.30 -9.37
CA SER A 252 7.09 -13.62 -9.62
C SER A 252 5.58 -13.52 -9.54
N GLY A 253 4.87 -14.44 -10.18
CA GLY A 253 3.42 -14.39 -10.20
C GLY A 253 2.79 -15.32 -11.23
N ARG A 254 1.47 -15.19 -11.38
CA ARG A 254 0.68 -15.94 -12.36
C ARG A 254 -0.53 -15.13 -12.83
N ALA A 255 -0.95 -15.42 -14.06
CA ALA A 255 -2.24 -15.02 -14.60
C ALA A 255 -3.25 -16.13 -14.33
N VAL A 256 -4.23 -15.84 -13.48
CA VAL A 256 -5.35 -16.73 -13.16
C VAL A 256 -6.49 -16.43 -14.13
N LEU A 257 -6.99 -17.48 -14.78
CA LEU A 257 -8.02 -17.41 -15.82
C LEU A 257 -9.38 -17.91 -15.34
N GLU A 258 -9.40 -18.72 -14.28
CA GLU A 258 -10.60 -19.30 -13.71
C GLU A 258 -10.39 -19.52 -12.21
N GLU A 259 -11.35 -19.06 -11.41
CA GLU A 259 -11.42 -19.27 -9.96
C GLU A 259 -12.81 -19.75 -9.58
N ASP A 260 -12.87 -20.69 -8.64
CA ASP A 260 -14.09 -21.15 -8.00
C ASP A 260 -14.16 -20.60 -6.58
N TYR A 261 -15.32 -20.11 -6.16
CA TYR A 261 -15.54 -19.69 -4.78
C TYR A 261 -15.89 -20.89 -3.89
N ASP A 262 -15.14 -21.06 -2.80
CA ASP A 262 -15.42 -22.05 -1.74
C ASP A 262 -16.15 -21.38 -0.57
N GLU A 263 -17.46 -21.61 -0.48
CA GLU A 263 -18.31 -21.11 0.61
C GLU A 263 -17.88 -21.59 2.01
N ALA A 264 -17.18 -22.72 2.12
CA ALA A 264 -16.80 -23.28 3.42
C ALA A 264 -15.58 -22.55 4.02
N THR A 265 -14.66 -22.10 3.18
CA THR A 265 -13.47 -21.35 3.60
C THR A 265 -13.60 -19.85 3.40
N ASP A 266 -14.60 -19.40 2.62
CA ASP A 266 -14.74 -18.01 2.18
C ASP A 266 -13.53 -17.56 1.35
N GLU A 267 -13.02 -18.45 0.49
CA GLU A 267 -11.83 -18.22 -0.34
C GLU A 267 -12.09 -18.58 -1.81
N PHE A 268 -11.39 -17.90 -2.72
CA PHE A 268 -11.36 -18.27 -4.14
C PHE A 268 -10.22 -19.26 -4.40
N ILE A 269 -10.57 -20.40 -4.99
CA ILE A 269 -9.64 -21.46 -5.40
C ILE A 269 -9.33 -21.29 -6.88
N GLU A 270 -8.04 -21.24 -7.20
CA GLU A 270 -7.59 -21.15 -8.60
C GLU A 270 -7.78 -22.47 -9.31
N VAL A 271 -8.57 -22.46 -10.38
CA VAL A 271 -8.83 -23.62 -11.23
C VAL A 271 -7.82 -23.66 -12.37
N THR A 272 -7.61 -22.50 -13.02
CA THR A 272 -6.70 -22.37 -14.16
C THR A 272 -5.77 -21.17 -13.92
N ALA A 273 -4.47 -21.42 -13.84
CA ALA A 273 -3.45 -20.38 -13.70
C ALA A 273 -2.21 -20.68 -14.54
N ILE A 274 -1.65 -19.63 -15.14
CA ILE A 274 -0.47 -19.67 -16.01
C ILE A 274 0.62 -18.81 -15.40
N GLU A 275 1.83 -19.34 -15.30
CA GLU A 275 2.99 -18.60 -14.77
C GLU A 275 3.26 -17.33 -15.59
N LEU A 276 3.54 -16.23 -14.89
CA LEU A 276 4.01 -14.98 -15.48
C LEU A 276 5.53 -15.01 -15.57
N VAL A 277 6.06 -15.00 -16.80
CA VAL A 277 7.49 -15.11 -17.06
C VAL A 277 8.06 -13.73 -17.40
N PRO A 278 9.13 -13.26 -16.73
CA PRO A 278 9.75 -11.98 -17.07
C PRO A 278 10.41 -12.02 -18.45
N ALA A 279 10.23 -10.93 -19.19
CA ALA A 279 10.96 -10.69 -20.42
C ALA A 279 12.48 -10.63 -20.15
N PRO A 280 13.35 -11.04 -21.10
CA PRO A 280 14.80 -11.06 -20.89
C PRO A 280 15.42 -9.71 -20.52
N ASP A 281 14.77 -8.61 -20.86
CA ASP A 281 15.18 -7.24 -20.55
C ASP A 281 14.50 -6.67 -19.30
N GLY A 282 13.65 -7.46 -18.62
CA GLY A 282 12.93 -7.06 -17.41
C GLY A 282 11.78 -6.08 -17.65
N ALA A 283 11.38 -5.83 -18.90
CA ALA A 283 10.41 -4.76 -19.22
C ALA A 283 8.95 -5.11 -18.89
N PHE A 284 8.59 -6.40 -18.88
CA PHE A 284 7.24 -6.90 -18.59
C PHE A 284 7.27 -8.36 -18.15
N LEU A 285 6.20 -8.79 -17.51
CA LEU A 285 5.86 -10.20 -17.32
C LEU A 285 4.90 -10.65 -18.43
N GLU A 286 5.05 -11.86 -18.95
CA GLU A 286 4.19 -12.43 -20.00
C GLU A 286 3.62 -13.78 -19.60
N ALA A 287 2.35 -14.03 -19.93
CA ALA A 287 1.72 -15.34 -19.83
C ALA A 287 1.07 -15.72 -21.16
N VAL A 288 1.26 -16.98 -21.57
CA VAL A 288 0.59 -17.58 -22.73
C VAL A 288 -0.74 -18.16 -22.25
N VAL A 289 -1.79 -17.33 -22.27
CA VAL A 289 -3.10 -17.63 -21.68
C VAL A 289 -4.06 -18.39 -22.59
N GLY A 290 -3.67 -18.62 -23.84
CA GLY A 290 -4.56 -19.20 -24.85
C GLY A 290 -5.60 -18.21 -25.36
N GLU A 291 -6.30 -18.58 -26.44
CA GLU A 291 -7.33 -17.72 -27.03
C GLU A 291 -8.54 -17.65 -26.08
N LEU A 292 -8.80 -16.45 -25.54
CA LEU A 292 -9.93 -16.18 -24.66
C LEU A 292 -11.01 -15.44 -25.43
N ASP A 293 -12.27 -15.77 -25.16
CA ASP A 293 -13.40 -14.99 -25.66
C ASP A 293 -13.44 -13.62 -24.96
N VAL A 294 -13.86 -12.58 -25.69
CA VAL A 294 -14.05 -11.25 -25.11
C VAL A 294 -15.50 -11.07 -24.60
N PRO A 295 -15.72 -10.44 -23.42
CA PRO A 295 -14.71 -9.84 -22.55
C PRO A 295 -13.82 -10.89 -21.86
N ALA A 296 -12.50 -10.73 -21.98
CA ALA A 296 -11.54 -11.64 -21.39
C ALA A 296 -11.23 -11.20 -19.95
N GLU A 297 -11.50 -12.06 -18.98
CA GLU A 297 -11.15 -11.82 -17.57
C GLU A 297 -9.82 -12.50 -17.25
N ILE A 298 -8.85 -11.71 -16.76
CA ILE A 298 -7.52 -12.20 -16.38
C ILE A 298 -7.15 -11.56 -15.05
N THR A 299 -6.92 -12.37 -14.03
CA THR A 299 -6.42 -11.90 -12.74
C THR A 299 -4.91 -12.09 -12.68
N ALA A 300 -4.14 -11.01 -12.59
CA ALA A 300 -2.73 -11.11 -12.26
C ALA A 300 -2.54 -11.16 -10.74
N LYS A 301 -1.83 -12.18 -10.27
CA LYS A 301 -1.37 -12.27 -8.89
C LYS A 301 0.16 -12.21 -8.87
N VAL A 302 0.73 -11.18 -8.28
CA VAL A 302 2.14 -10.81 -8.44
C VAL A 302 2.79 -10.49 -7.09
N VAL A 303 4.01 -10.96 -6.90
CA VAL A 303 4.88 -10.66 -5.76
C VAL A 303 6.03 -9.78 -6.25
N PHE A 304 6.06 -8.52 -5.82
CA PHE A 304 7.07 -7.54 -6.25
C PHE A 304 8.43 -7.73 -5.54
N VAL A 305 8.38 -8.16 -4.29
CA VAL A 305 9.56 -8.37 -3.43
C VAL A 305 9.42 -9.73 -2.78
N GLU A 306 10.49 -10.53 -2.81
CA GLU A 306 10.53 -11.82 -2.13
C GLU A 306 10.10 -11.68 -0.66
N ASP A 307 9.28 -12.61 -0.16
CA ASP A 307 8.68 -12.62 1.18
C ASP A 307 7.57 -11.57 1.47
N PHE A 308 7.16 -10.75 0.48
CA PHE A 308 6.01 -9.84 0.62
C PHE A 308 4.70 -10.50 0.21
N PRO A 309 3.54 -9.98 0.68
CA PRO A 309 2.24 -10.42 0.21
C PRO A 309 2.14 -10.37 -1.31
N GLU A 310 1.39 -11.33 -1.83
CA GLU A 310 0.98 -11.33 -3.23
C GLU A 310 -0.12 -10.28 -3.45
N GLU A 311 0.05 -9.46 -4.48
CA GLU A 311 -0.90 -8.44 -4.88
C GLU A 311 -1.77 -8.93 -6.04
N ARG A 312 -3.07 -8.59 -6.00
CA ARG A 312 -4.07 -9.03 -6.97
C ARG A 312 -4.57 -7.86 -7.82
N PHE A 313 -4.58 -8.06 -9.14
CA PHE A 313 -5.10 -7.12 -10.12
C PHE A 313 -6.04 -7.84 -11.10
N ASP A 314 -7.28 -7.39 -11.21
CA ASP A 314 -8.32 -8.01 -12.02
C ASP A 314 -8.57 -7.19 -13.30
N PHE A 315 -8.19 -7.75 -14.45
CA PHE A 315 -8.36 -7.11 -15.75
C PHE A 315 -9.56 -7.69 -16.50
N ILE A 316 -10.39 -6.81 -17.08
CA ILE A 316 -11.50 -7.20 -17.96
C ILE A 316 -11.30 -6.52 -19.32
N PHE A 317 -10.85 -7.28 -20.30
CA PHE A 317 -10.58 -6.77 -21.65
C PHE A 317 -11.80 -6.96 -22.55
N ALA A 318 -12.56 -5.90 -22.79
CA ALA A 318 -13.66 -5.91 -23.75
C ALA A 318 -13.20 -6.08 -25.21
N GLU A 319 -11.95 -5.73 -25.50
CA GLU A 319 -11.27 -5.87 -26.79
C GLU A 319 -9.76 -6.03 -26.57
N TYR A 320 -9.03 -6.41 -27.62
CA TYR A 320 -7.58 -6.49 -27.57
C TYR A 320 -6.95 -5.11 -27.31
N SER A 321 -5.92 -5.05 -26.49
CA SER A 321 -5.18 -3.83 -26.18
C SER A 321 -4.51 -3.26 -27.44
N ALA A 322 -4.67 -1.95 -27.67
CA ALA A 322 -4.05 -1.28 -28.80
C ALA A 322 -2.53 -1.26 -28.66
N ALA A 323 -1.79 -1.37 -29.77
CA ALA A 323 -0.34 -1.18 -29.74
C ALA A 323 0.01 0.24 -29.27
N ALA A 324 1.13 0.43 -28.57
CA ALA A 324 1.55 1.75 -28.07
C ALA A 324 1.64 2.84 -29.16
N ALA A 325 1.91 2.46 -30.42
CA ALA A 325 1.89 3.36 -31.57
C ALA A 325 0.47 3.78 -31.98
N ASP A 326 -0.51 2.89 -31.85
CA ASP A 326 -1.92 3.15 -32.16
C ASP A 326 -2.61 3.88 -31.01
N ALA A 327 -2.21 3.69 -29.76
CA ALA A 327 -2.66 4.51 -28.63
C ALA A 327 -2.26 6.00 -28.78
N ALA A 328 -1.16 6.27 -29.50
CA ALA A 328 -0.76 7.61 -29.88
C ALA A 328 -1.51 8.15 -31.11
N ASP A 329 -2.03 7.29 -32.00
CA ASP A 329 -2.73 7.63 -33.26
C ASP A 329 -4.27 7.68 -33.11
N THR A 330 -4.83 7.01 -32.09
CA THR A 330 -6.19 7.27 -31.59
C THR A 330 -6.27 8.64 -30.90
N ARG A 331 -5.13 9.32 -30.68
CA ARG A 331 -5.08 10.79 -30.62
C ARG A 331 -5.17 11.43 -32.00
N THR A 332 -6.02 10.89 -32.87
CA THR A 332 -6.69 11.72 -33.86
C THR A 332 -7.55 12.69 -33.05
N SER A 333 -6.90 13.77 -32.60
CA SER A 333 -7.50 15.08 -32.66
C SER A 333 -8.10 15.21 -34.04
N THR A 334 -9.36 14.80 -34.20
CA THR A 334 -10.31 15.74 -34.75
C THR A 334 -10.03 17.01 -33.99
N VAL A 335 -9.31 17.93 -34.65
CA VAL A 335 -9.33 19.34 -34.31
C VAL A 335 -10.78 19.76 -34.48
N MET A 336 -11.62 19.38 -33.53
CA MET A 336 -12.83 20.10 -33.21
C MET A 336 -12.29 21.43 -32.71
N THR A 337 -12.27 22.41 -33.61
CA THR A 337 -12.27 23.82 -33.24
C THR A 337 -13.48 24.02 -32.32
N GLY A 338 -13.27 23.87 -31.01
CA GLY A 338 -14.33 23.82 -30.00
C GLY A 338 -14.29 22.65 -29.02
N ALA A 339 -13.15 21.95 -28.83
CA ALA A 339 -13.02 21.00 -27.72
C ALA A 339 -13.39 21.71 -26.39
N PRO A 340 -14.38 21.20 -25.64
CA PRO A 340 -14.77 21.82 -24.38
C PRO A 340 -13.57 21.84 -23.44
N THR A 341 -13.38 22.94 -22.72
CA THR A 341 -12.44 23.01 -21.60
C THR A 341 -12.66 21.81 -20.69
N SER A 342 -11.62 21.01 -20.45
CA SER A 342 -11.66 19.89 -19.52
C SER A 342 -12.16 20.38 -18.16
N VAL A 343 -13.30 19.85 -17.71
CA VAL A 343 -13.85 20.18 -16.40
C VAL A 343 -12.86 19.71 -15.32
N PRO A 344 -12.43 20.59 -14.39
CA PRO A 344 -11.55 20.19 -13.30
C PRO A 344 -12.09 18.98 -12.54
N LEU A 345 -11.21 18.08 -12.07
CA LEU A 345 -11.63 16.86 -11.37
C LEU A 345 -12.52 17.16 -10.16
N ALA A 346 -12.18 18.20 -9.39
CA ALA A 346 -12.97 18.65 -8.25
C ALA A 346 -14.42 19.02 -8.63
N ASP A 347 -14.62 19.56 -9.84
CA ASP A 347 -15.95 19.91 -10.35
C ASP A 347 -16.67 18.68 -10.93
N ARG A 348 -15.92 17.68 -11.42
CA ARG A 348 -16.51 16.41 -11.89
C ARG A 348 -17.08 15.58 -10.74
N ILE A 349 -16.44 15.57 -9.57
CA ILE A 349 -16.87 14.76 -8.42
C ILE A 349 -17.93 15.45 -7.54
N ARG A 350 -18.17 16.76 -7.75
CA ARG A 350 -19.15 17.56 -7.00
C ARG A 350 -20.30 18.00 -7.90
N PRO A 351 -21.36 17.18 -8.02
CA PRO A 351 -22.49 17.53 -8.86
C PRO A 351 -23.26 18.72 -8.25
N PRO A 352 -23.92 19.55 -9.08
CA PRO A 352 -24.88 20.52 -8.55
C PRO A 352 -25.98 19.75 -7.79
N ILE A 353 -26.30 20.19 -6.57
CA ILE A 353 -27.33 19.55 -5.75
C ILE A 353 -28.72 19.98 -6.25
N PRO A 354 -29.58 19.04 -6.71
CA PRO A 354 -30.96 19.36 -7.10
C PRO A 354 -31.78 20.00 -5.97
N GLU A 355 -32.75 20.86 -6.35
CA GLU A 355 -33.67 21.49 -5.40
C GLU A 355 -34.74 20.52 -4.90
N LEU A 356 -35.24 19.64 -5.76
CA LEU A 356 -36.28 18.66 -5.39
C LEU A 356 -35.63 17.39 -4.82
N THR A 357 -36.17 16.93 -3.70
CA THR A 357 -35.75 15.67 -3.05
C THR A 357 -35.89 14.46 -3.97
N SER A 358 -36.97 14.40 -4.75
CA SER A 358 -37.20 13.35 -5.75
C SER A 358 -36.12 13.28 -6.82
N ASP A 359 -35.56 14.44 -7.21
CA ASP A 359 -34.51 14.53 -8.21
C ASP A 359 -33.17 14.05 -7.65
N ILE A 360 -32.89 14.33 -6.37
CA ILE A 360 -31.72 13.78 -5.65
C ILE A 360 -31.79 12.25 -5.63
N VAL A 361 -32.94 11.69 -5.21
CA VAL A 361 -33.14 10.24 -5.12
C VAL A 361 -33.00 9.59 -6.49
N SER A 362 -33.58 10.19 -7.54
CA SER A 362 -33.47 9.69 -8.92
C SER A 362 -32.03 9.75 -9.43
N ALA A 363 -31.28 10.80 -9.09
CA ALA A 363 -29.87 10.94 -9.45
C ALA A 363 -29.00 9.89 -8.75
N ILE A 364 -29.21 9.62 -7.45
CA ILE A 364 -28.51 8.54 -6.73
C ILE A 364 -28.77 7.18 -7.40
N ALA A 365 -30.01 6.89 -7.76
CA ALA A 365 -30.36 5.63 -8.46
C ALA A 365 -29.72 5.53 -9.85
N GLY A 366 -29.57 6.64 -10.58
CA GLY A 366 -28.84 6.66 -11.85
C GLY A 366 -27.35 6.38 -11.68
N LEU A 367 -26.72 6.95 -10.64
CA LEU A 367 -25.30 6.73 -10.33
C LEU A 367 -25.02 5.29 -9.86
N ASP A 368 -25.97 4.67 -9.16
CA ASP A 368 -25.92 3.24 -8.83
C ASP A 368 -25.87 2.36 -10.09
N GLN A 369 -26.74 2.65 -11.07
CA GLN A 369 -26.74 1.95 -12.36
C GLN A 369 -25.43 2.17 -13.13
N GLU A 370 -24.93 3.40 -13.17
CA GLU A 370 -23.65 3.73 -13.81
C GLU A 370 -22.48 2.97 -13.16
N LEU A 371 -22.44 2.91 -11.83
CA LEU A 371 -21.46 2.11 -11.10
C LEU A 371 -21.53 0.63 -11.46
N GLN A 372 -22.74 0.06 -11.52
CA GLN A 372 -22.93 -1.33 -11.93
C GLN A 372 -22.36 -1.62 -13.32
N GLU A 373 -22.60 -0.72 -14.28
CA GLU A 373 -22.11 -0.83 -15.64
C GLU A 373 -20.58 -0.75 -15.71
N LEU A 374 -19.97 0.22 -15.01
CA LEU A 374 -18.52 0.39 -14.95
C LEU A 374 -17.82 -0.81 -14.32
N ILE A 375 -18.36 -1.33 -13.22
CA ILE A 375 -17.82 -2.52 -12.54
C ILE A 375 -17.94 -3.74 -13.46
N GLY A 376 -19.08 -3.93 -14.12
CA GLY A 376 -19.31 -5.06 -15.02
C GLY A 376 -18.34 -5.14 -16.20
N ARG A 377 -17.84 -3.99 -16.68
CA ARG A 377 -16.84 -3.91 -17.75
C ARG A 377 -15.39 -3.79 -17.26
N GLY A 378 -15.17 -3.81 -15.94
CA GLY A 378 -13.83 -3.68 -15.33
C GLY A 378 -13.23 -2.27 -15.39
N ALA A 379 -14.03 -1.23 -15.58
CA ALA A 379 -13.58 0.16 -15.60
C ALA A 379 -13.39 0.73 -14.18
N PHE A 380 -12.62 0.02 -13.34
CA PHE A 380 -12.50 0.33 -11.92
C PHE A 380 -11.90 1.71 -11.64
N ALA A 381 -10.96 2.17 -12.46
CA ALA A 381 -10.37 3.51 -12.34
C ALA A 381 -11.36 4.66 -12.62
N GLU A 382 -12.58 4.38 -13.10
CA GLU A 382 -13.60 5.39 -13.37
C GLU A 382 -14.70 5.45 -12.29
N ILE A 383 -14.84 4.40 -11.47
CA ILE A 383 -15.98 4.26 -10.52
C ILE A 383 -16.01 5.33 -9.43
N PHE A 384 -14.86 5.92 -9.11
CA PHE A 384 -14.77 6.95 -8.08
C PHE A 384 -15.64 8.18 -8.40
N ILE A 385 -15.84 8.50 -9.67
CA ILE A 385 -16.63 9.67 -10.08
C ILE A 385 -18.09 9.50 -9.66
N PRO A 386 -18.85 8.51 -10.16
CA PRO A 386 -20.23 8.35 -9.76
C PRO A 386 -20.38 8.01 -8.26
N ALA A 387 -19.42 7.29 -7.66
CA ALA A 387 -19.42 7.02 -6.22
C ALA A 387 -19.36 8.31 -5.37
N LEU A 388 -18.40 9.20 -5.67
CA LEU A 388 -18.24 10.46 -4.93
C LEU A 388 -19.36 11.45 -5.24
N GLN A 389 -19.91 11.46 -6.46
CA GLN A 389 -21.10 12.24 -6.78
C GLN A 389 -22.32 11.79 -5.95
N ALA A 390 -22.55 10.48 -5.85
CA ALA A 390 -23.66 9.93 -5.07
C ALA A 390 -23.51 10.24 -3.58
N LYS A 391 -22.27 10.22 -3.06
CA LYS A 391 -21.95 10.65 -1.70
C LYS A 391 -22.37 12.10 -1.44
N GLU A 392 -22.03 13.04 -2.33
CA GLU A 392 -22.45 14.45 -2.17
C GLU A 392 -23.98 14.60 -2.18
N LEU A 393 -24.66 13.87 -3.07
CA LEU A 393 -26.13 13.85 -3.14
C LEU A 393 -26.78 13.24 -1.89
N ALA A 394 -26.24 12.14 -1.38
CA ALA A 394 -26.74 11.45 -0.20
C ALA A 394 -26.56 12.30 1.07
N LEU A 395 -25.45 13.04 1.19
CA LEU A 395 -25.25 13.99 2.28
C LEU A 395 -26.27 15.13 2.22
N ALA A 396 -26.53 15.69 1.03
CA ALA A 396 -27.57 16.71 0.86
C ALA A 396 -28.97 16.18 1.16
N LEU A 397 -29.25 14.91 0.86
CA LEU A 397 -30.51 14.24 1.18
C LEU A 397 -30.72 14.11 2.69
N ASN A 398 -29.65 13.84 3.44
CA ASN A 398 -29.69 13.69 4.89
C ASN A 398 -30.12 14.96 5.63
N ASP A 399 -29.97 16.12 5.00
CA ASP A 399 -30.42 17.41 5.52
C ASP A 399 -31.90 17.71 5.17
N ARG A 400 -32.57 16.82 4.42
CA ARG A 400 -33.93 17.01 3.87
C ARG A 400 -34.89 15.88 4.26
N THR A 401 -34.85 15.48 5.53
CA THR A 401 -35.66 14.37 6.05
C THR A 401 -36.89 14.83 6.86
N GLU A 402 -37.24 16.12 6.79
CA GLU A 402 -38.23 16.74 7.68
C GLU A 402 -39.66 16.22 7.47
N ASP A 403 -39.97 15.79 6.25
CA ASP A 403 -41.28 15.24 5.88
C ASP A 403 -41.40 13.72 6.15
N LEU A 404 -40.33 13.07 6.60
CA LEU A 404 -40.30 11.64 6.90
C LEU A 404 -40.69 11.34 8.36
N SER A 405 -41.24 10.16 8.63
CA SER A 405 -41.44 9.68 10.01
C SER A 405 -40.11 9.43 10.73
N GLU A 406 -40.10 9.40 12.07
CA GLU A 406 -38.88 9.15 12.85
C GLU A 406 -38.16 7.83 12.45
N GLN A 407 -38.93 6.81 12.08
CA GLN A 407 -38.39 5.54 11.61
C GLN A 407 -37.72 5.70 10.24
N GLU A 408 -38.39 6.34 9.28
CA GLU A 408 -37.86 6.58 7.94
C GLU A 408 -36.64 7.51 7.97
N GLN A 409 -36.63 8.52 8.85
CA GLN A 409 -35.47 9.36 9.10
C GLN A 409 -34.28 8.52 9.57
N ASN A 410 -34.49 7.58 10.49
CA ASN A 410 -33.42 6.69 10.96
C ASN A 410 -32.93 5.76 9.84
N ASP A 411 -33.84 5.19 9.05
CA ASP A 411 -33.52 4.33 7.90
C ASP A 411 -32.65 5.08 6.88
N VAL A 412 -33.04 6.32 6.51
CA VAL A 412 -32.26 7.18 5.60
C VAL A 412 -30.89 7.52 6.21
N ASN A 413 -30.83 7.90 7.49
CA ASN A 413 -29.55 8.20 8.15
C ASN A 413 -28.57 7.02 8.11
N ILE A 414 -29.07 5.79 8.31
CA ILE A 414 -28.25 4.57 8.24
C ILE A 414 -27.79 4.35 6.79
N ALA A 415 -28.70 4.43 5.83
CA ALA A 415 -28.40 4.24 4.42
C ALA A 415 -27.35 5.26 3.92
N VAL A 416 -27.52 6.55 4.24
CA VAL A 416 -26.55 7.60 3.88
C VAL A 416 -25.16 7.29 4.45
N ARG A 417 -25.06 6.85 5.72
CA ARG A 417 -23.75 6.50 6.31
C ARG A 417 -23.09 5.34 5.60
N HIS A 418 -23.85 4.30 5.24
CA HIS A 418 -23.34 3.17 4.48
C HIS A 418 -22.90 3.58 3.08
N LEU A 419 -23.72 4.36 2.37
CA LEU A 419 -23.41 4.88 1.03
C LEU A 419 -22.13 5.73 1.06
N VAL A 420 -22.02 6.67 2.01
CA VAL A 420 -20.83 7.53 2.14
C VAL A 420 -19.57 6.71 2.39
N ARG A 421 -19.62 5.72 3.30
CA ARG A 421 -18.47 4.85 3.58
C ARG A 421 -18.11 4.02 2.35
N ALA A 422 -19.10 3.43 1.69
CA ALA A 422 -18.90 2.61 0.50
C ALA A 422 -18.33 3.44 -0.66
N ALA A 423 -18.77 4.68 -0.84
CA ALA A 423 -18.26 5.57 -1.87
C ALA A 423 -16.75 5.85 -1.70
N TRP A 424 -16.28 6.09 -0.48
CA TRP A 424 -14.84 6.23 -0.21
C TRP A 424 -14.05 4.94 -0.41
N LEU A 425 -14.66 3.78 -0.13
CA LEU A 425 -14.05 2.49 -0.40
C LEU A 425 -13.97 2.21 -1.92
N LEU A 426 -14.99 2.59 -2.69
CA LEU A 426 -14.98 2.46 -4.16
C LEU A 426 -13.94 3.38 -4.81
N ASP A 427 -13.75 4.59 -4.29
CA ASP A 427 -12.65 5.49 -4.69
C ASP A 427 -11.29 4.81 -4.49
N TRP A 428 -11.02 4.32 -3.28
CA TRP A 428 -9.78 3.63 -2.94
C TRP A 428 -9.57 2.31 -3.70
N TYR A 429 -10.57 1.43 -3.72
CA TYR A 429 -10.46 0.11 -4.35
C TYR A 429 -10.48 0.16 -5.87
N GLY A 430 -11.08 1.21 -6.45
CA GLY A 430 -11.09 1.45 -7.89
C GLY A 430 -9.68 1.59 -8.46
N ASP A 431 -8.81 2.28 -7.73
CA ASP A 431 -7.40 2.42 -8.10
C ASP A 431 -6.62 1.11 -7.97
N LEU A 432 -6.94 0.27 -6.97
CA LEU A 432 -6.20 -0.98 -6.72
C LEU A 432 -6.49 -2.11 -7.71
N GLY A 433 -7.56 -2.00 -8.50
CA GLY A 433 -7.90 -2.99 -9.51
C GLY A 433 -8.35 -4.35 -8.95
N ASN A 434 -8.73 -4.45 -7.68
CA ASN A 434 -9.21 -5.68 -7.07
C ASN A 434 -10.73 -5.78 -7.18
N LYS A 435 -11.22 -6.63 -8.10
CA LYS A 435 -12.65 -6.81 -8.40
C LYS A 435 -13.43 -7.28 -7.18
N GLN A 436 -12.83 -8.08 -6.31
CA GLN A 436 -13.50 -8.60 -5.11
C GLN A 436 -13.76 -7.47 -4.10
N GLN A 437 -12.76 -6.62 -3.86
CA GLN A 437 -12.91 -5.45 -2.99
C GLN A 437 -13.90 -4.43 -3.54
N VAL A 438 -13.82 -4.15 -4.85
CA VAL A 438 -14.76 -3.27 -5.56
C VAL A 438 -16.20 -3.80 -5.45
N SER A 439 -16.41 -5.09 -5.73
CA SER A 439 -17.74 -5.72 -5.66
C SER A 439 -18.31 -5.69 -4.24
N GLY A 440 -17.50 -6.03 -3.23
CA GLY A 440 -17.94 -5.99 -1.83
C GLY A 440 -18.29 -4.58 -1.35
N ALA A 441 -17.56 -3.54 -1.79
CA ALA A 441 -17.91 -2.16 -1.51
C ALA A 441 -19.19 -1.73 -2.25
N TYR A 442 -19.35 -2.16 -3.51
CA TYR A 442 -20.55 -1.89 -4.30
C TYR A 442 -21.80 -2.54 -3.72
N ASP A 443 -21.73 -3.76 -3.19
CA ASP A 443 -22.90 -4.42 -2.56
C ASP A 443 -23.47 -3.58 -1.40
N VAL A 444 -22.59 -2.96 -0.61
CA VAL A 444 -22.99 -2.03 0.46
C VAL A 444 -23.56 -0.74 -0.13
N PHE A 445 -22.93 -0.20 -1.18
CA PHE A 445 -23.38 1.01 -1.87
C PHE A 445 -24.78 0.83 -2.46
N GLY A 446 -24.99 -0.18 -3.30
CA GLY A 446 -26.24 -0.44 -4.00
C GLY A 446 -27.38 -0.81 -3.06
N SER A 447 -27.08 -1.56 -1.99
CA SER A 447 -28.06 -1.81 -0.92
C SER A 447 -28.51 -0.51 -0.25
N ALA A 448 -27.58 0.41 0.04
CA ALA A 448 -27.90 1.70 0.63
C ALA A 448 -28.67 2.63 -0.34
N ALA A 449 -28.28 2.66 -1.62
CA ALA A 449 -28.98 3.40 -2.66
C ALA A 449 -30.42 2.89 -2.84
N GLY A 450 -30.60 1.56 -2.84
CA GLY A 450 -31.90 0.92 -2.89
C GLY A 450 -32.78 1.24 -1.68
N GLU A 451 -32.21 1.30 -0.48
CA GLU A 451 -32.94 1.66 0.74
C GLU A 451 -33.41 3.13 0.72
N ILE A 452 -32.56 4.05 0.24
CA ILE A 452 -32.94 5.45 0.00
C ILE A 452 -34.12 5.51 -0.97
N ALA A 453 -34.03 4.83 -2.12
CA ALA A 453 -35.09 4.80 -3.12
C ALA A 453 -36.39 4.20 -2.56
N ARG A 454 -36.30 3.17 -1.71
CA ARG A 454 -37.45 2.54 -1.05
C ARG A 454 -38.19 3.51 -0.12
N VAL A 455 -37.47 4.23 0.74
CA VAL A 455 -38.08 5.16 1.71
C VAL A 455 -38.80 6.31 0.99
N TYR A 456 -38.15 6.94 0.01
CA TYR A 456 -38.73 8.05 -0.74
C TYR A 456 -39.75 7.60 -1.80
N GLY A 457 -39.66 6.37 -2.31
CA GLY A 457 -40.69 5.80 -3.19
C GLY A 457 -42.03 5.55 -2.48
N ASN A 458 -42.02 5.41 -1.15
CA ASN A 458 -43.24 5.35 -0.33
C ASN A 458 -43.80 6.74 0.01
N ASN A 459 -43.03 7.82 -0.26
CA ASN A 459 -43.34 9.22 0.04
C ASN A 459 -43.11 10.09 -1.23
N PRO A 460 -43.91 9.91 -2.29
CA PRO A 460 -43.67 10.48 -3.62
C PRO A 460 -43.88 12.00 -3.72
#